data_AF-A0A5P8N161-F1
#
_entry.id   AF-A0A5P8N161-F1
#
_cell.length_a   1.000
_cell.length_b   1.000
_cell.length_c   1.000
_cell.angle_alpha   90.00
_cell.angle_beta   90.00
_cell.angle_gamma   90.00
#
_symmetry.space_group_name_H-M   'P 1'
#
loop_
_entity.id
_entity.type
_entity.pdbx_description
1 polymer ?
#
loop_
_entity_poly.entity_id
_entity_poly.type
_entity_poly.pdbx_seq_one_letter_code
_entity_poly.pdbx_strand_id
1 'polypeptide(L)'
;MLVDFDRINGAARTALPGIVDRWLPGGRREGREYTVRNPKRADRTPGSFRINLATGKWKDFATGEGGGDPISLAAFLFDLSQREAALCVADMLGVDPEQRS
;
A
#
# COMPACT_ATOMS: atom_id res chain seq x y z
N MET A 1 9.89 -6.32 20.94
CA MET A 1 10.55 -5.59 19.85
C MET A 1 9.52 -4.75 19.13
N LEU A 2 9.74 -3.43 19.05
CA LEU A 2 8.79 -2.49 18.46
C LEU A 2 9.11 -2.30 16.97
N VAL A 3 8.10 -2.27 16.12
CA VAL A 3 8.26 -2.03 14.68
C VAL A 3 8.25 -0.52 14.41
N ASP A 4 9.22 -0.04 13.63
CA ASP A 4 9.30 1.35 13.18
C ASP A 4 8.46 1.58 11.92
N PHE A 5 7.16 1.81 12.12
CA PHE A 5 6.22 2.04 11.02
C PHE A 5 6.57 3.28 10.19
N ASP A 6 7.06 4.35 10.82
CA ASP A 6 7.36 5.61 10.13
C ASP A 6 8.55 5.45 9.19
N ARG A 7 9.59 4.74 9.63
CA ARG A 7 10.74 4.40 8.79
C ARG A 7 10.33 3.57 7.59
N ILE A 8 9.55 2.51 7.82
CA ILE A 8 9.10 1.60 6.75
C ILE A 8 8.19 2.35 5.78
N ASN A 9 7.23 3.14 6.26
CA ASN A 9 6.35 3.96 5.42
C ASN A 9 7.12 5.05 4.66
N GLY A 10 8.17 5.62 5.25
CA GLY A 10 9.09 6.53 4.56
C GLY A 10 9.73 5.88 3.34
N ALA A 11 10.37 4.72 3.53
CA ALA A 11 11.00 3.98 2.45
C ALA A 11 9.97 3.51 1.40
N ALA A 12 8.82 3.00 1.84
CA ALA A 12 7.76 2.50 0.97
C ALA A 12 7.17 3.61 0.09
N ARG A 13 7.01 4.84 0.61
CA ARG A 13 6.54 5.99 -0.19
C ARG A 13 7.47 6.32 -1.36
N THR A 14 8.78 6.24 -1.15
CA THR A 14 9.78 6.48 -2.23
C THR A 14 9.72 5.39 -3.30
N ALA A 15 9.48 4.14 -2.90
CA ALA A 15 9.37 3.00 -3.82
C ALA A 15 7.94 2.77 -4.35
N LEU A 16 6.97 3.60 -3.95
CA LEU A 16 5.55 3.32 -4.08
C LEU A 16 5.08 3.03 -5.52
N PRO A 17 5.54 3.75 -6.57
CA PRO A 17 5.18 3.40 -7.94
C PRO A 17 5.51 1.95 -8.32
N GLY A 18 6.70 1.47 -7.94
CA GLY A 18 7.10 0.08 -8.21
C GLY A 18 6.35 -0.93 -7.33
N ILE A 19 6.05 -0.55 -6.08
CA ILE A 19 5.25 -1.39 -5.17
C ILE A 19 3.84 -1.61 -5.74
N VAL A 20 3.14 -0.54 -6.15
CA VAL A 20 1.77 -0.67 -6.66
C VAL A 20 1.72 -1.40 -7.99
N ASP A 21 2.70 -1.22 -8.87
CA ASP A 21 2.79 -1.97 -10.13
C ASP A 21 3.00 -3.47 -9.89
N ARG A 22 3.73 -3.82 -8.82
CA ARG A 22 3.95 -5.21 -8.41
C ARG A 22 2.72 -5.83 -7.75
N TRP A 23 2.07 -5.12 -6.83
CA TRP A 23 0.93 -5.65 -6.08
C TRP A 23 -0.37 -5.62 -6.88
N LEU A 24 -0.54 -4.63 -7.75
CA LEU A 24 -1.77 -4.34 -8.48
C LEU A 24 -1.46 -4.15 -9.96
N PRO A 25 -0.97 -5.18 -10.67
CA PRO A 25 -0.58 -5.06 -12.05
C PRO A 25 -1.76 -4.66 -12.94
N GLY A 26 -1.48 -3.80 -13.92
CA GLY A 26 -2.48 -3.32 -14.89
C GLY A 26 -3.28 -2.09 -14.43
N GLY A 27 -2.86 -1.42 -13.35
CA GLY A 27 -3.39 -0.10 -13.02
C GLY A 27 -2.94 1.01 -13.96
N ARG A 28 -3.68 2.11 -13.95
CA ARG A 28 -3.42 3.31 -14.76
C ARG A 28 -2.88 4.41 -13.86
N ARG A 29 -1.71 4.94 -14.21
CA ARG A 29 -1.12 6.11 -13.55
C ARG A 29 -1.62 7.40 -14.19
N GLU A 30 -2.18 8.28 -13.36
CA GLU A 30 -2.67 9.62 -13.74
C GLU A 30 -2.02 10.66 -12.83
N GLY A 31 -0.86 11.18 -13.25
CA GLY A 31 -0.06 12.08 -12.44
C GLY A 31 0.43 11.40 -11.16
N ARG A 32 -0.12 11.82 -10.02
CA ARG A 32 0.18 11.26 -8.69
C ARG A 32 -0.83 10.21 -8.22
N GLU A 33 -1.84 9.90 -9.02
CA GLU A 33 -2.84 8.91 -8.68
C GLU A 33 -2.60 7.63 -9.47
N TYR A 34 -2.81 6.49 -8.82
CA TYR A 34 -2.80 5.17 -9.43
C TYR A 34 -4.19 4.57 -9.29
N THR A 35 -4.88 4.40 -10.41
CA THR A 35 -6.24 3.87 -10.43
C THR A 35 -6.21 2.45 -10.95
N VAL A 36 -6.77 1.51 -10.19
CA VAL A 36 -6.80 0.10 -10.56
C VAL A 36 -8.11 -0.53 -10.13
N ARG A 37 -8.34 -1.79 -10.51
CA ARG A 37 -9.47 -2.57 -9.99
C ARG A 37 -9.08 -3.11 -8.62
N ASN A 38 -9.99 -3.05 -7.65
CA ASN A 38 -9.77 -3.68 -6.37
C ASN A 38 -9.80 -5.22 -6.56
N PRO A 39 -8.70 -5.95 -6.30
CA PRO A 39 -8.66 -7.40 -6.47
C PRO A 39 -9.55 -8.14 -5.47
N LYS A 40 -9.91 -7.51 -4.34
CA LYS A 40 -10.74 -8.12 -3.28
C LYS A 40 -12.24 -8.01 -3.56
N ARG A 41 -12.62 -7.33 -4.64
CA ARG A 41 -14.03 -7.07 -4.96
C ARG A 41 -14.53 -8.05 -6.02
N ALA A 42 -15.74 -8.57 -5.82
CA ALA A 42 -16.37 -9.52 -6.74
C ALA A 42 -17.00 -8.85 -7.98
N ASP A 43 -17.47 -7.61 -7.86
CA ASP A 43 -18.09 -6.89 -8.97
C ASP A 43 -17.06 -6.12 -9.82
N ARG A 44 -17.38 -5.95 -11.10
CA ARG A 44 -16.43 -5.56 -12.16
C ARG A 44 -16.37 -4.07 -12.45
N THR A 45 -16.90 -3.19 -11.59
CA THR A 45 -16.93 -1.73 -11.82
C THR A 45 -15.52 -1.10 -11.78
N PRO A 46 -14.92 -0.69 -12.91
CA PRO A 46 -13.56 -0.17 -12.91
C PRO A 46 -13.49 1.21 -12.23
N GLY A 47 -12.36 1.54 -11.60
CA GLY A 47 -11.99 2.94 -11.32
C GLY A 47 -12.29 3.50 -9.93
N SER A 48 -12.85 2.70 -9.01
CA SER A 48 -13.11 3.14 -7.63
C SER A 48 -11.91 2.98 -6.69
N PHE A 49 -10.90 2.18 -7.04
CA PHE A 49 -9.73 1.96 -6.20
C PHE A 49 -8.58 2.85 -6.65
N ARG A 50 -8.22 3.81 -5.80
CA ARG A 50 -7.21 4.83 -6.08
C ARG A 50 -6.15 4.85 -4.99
N ILE A 51 -4.90 4.95 -5.41
CA ILE A 51 -3.73 5.11 -4.53
C ILE A 51 -2.99 6.39 -4.93
N ASN A 52 -2.77 7.27 -3.96
CA ASN A 52 -1.96 8.45 -4.15
C ASN A 52 -0.47 8.09 -4.00
N LEU A 53 0.26 8.12 -5.11
CA LEU A 53 1.67 7.74 -5.22
C LEU A 53 2.62 8.67 -4.45
N ALA A 54 2.18 9.87 -4.05
CA ALA A 54 3.01 10.78 -3.26
C ALA A 54 2.90 10.53 -1.75
N THR A 55 1.75 10.05 -1.28
CA THR A 55 1.46 9.92 0.16
C THR A 55 1.31 8.47 0.61
N GLY A 56 0.98 7.54 -0.28
CA GLY A 56 0.59 6.17 0.07
C GLY A 56 -0.85 6.02 0.54
N LYS A 57 -1.61 7.12 0.63
CA LYS A 57 -3.03 7.07 0.93
C LYS A 57 -3.77 6.36 -0.18
N TRP A 58 -4.74 5.53 0.19
CA TRP A 58 -5.54 4.80 -0.76
C TRP A 58 -6.99 4.73 -0.30
N LYS A 59 -7.89 4.59 -1.26
CA LYS A 59 -9.33 4.45 -1.00
C LYS A 59 -9.99 3.64 -2.09
N ASP A 60 -10.87 2.72 -1.69
CA ASP A 60 -11.90 2.18 -2.56
C ASP A 60 -13.19 3.00 -2.37
N PHE A 61 -13.55 3.78 -3.38
CA PHE A 61 -14.78 4.57 -3.37
C PHE A 61 -16.05 3.71 -3.50
N ALA A 62 -15.93 2.42 -3.86
CA ALA A 62 -17.08 1.52 -3.96
C ALA A 62 -17.47 0.92 -2.60
N THR A 63 -16.48 0.50 -1.79
CA THR A 63 -16.72 -0.11 -0.46
C THR A 63 -16.57 0.89 0.68
N GLY A 64 -15.92 2.04 0.43
CA GLY A 64 -15.60 3.04 1.45
C GLY A 64 -14.33 2.73 2.23
N GLU A 65 -13.71 1.57 2.02
CA GLU A 65 -12.44 1.17 2.65
C GLU A 65 -11.30 2.06 2.19
N GLY A 66 -10.31 2.24 3.06
CA GLY A 66 -9.15 3.05 2.75
C GLY A 66 -8.12 2.99 3.85
N GLY A 67 -6.96 3.55 3.55
CA GLY A 67 -5.84 3.59 4.48
C GLY A 67 -4.94 4.79 4.24
N GLY A 68 -4.13 5.09 5.26
CA GLY A 68 -3.32 6.30 5.33
C GLY A 68 -1.95 6.17 4.66
N ASP A 69 -1.51 4.94 4.39
CA ASP A 69 -0.11 4.65 4.13
C ASP A 69 0.10 3.30 3.38
N PRO A 70 1.29 3.05 2.82
CA PRO A 70 1.59 1.83 2.08
C PRO A 70 1.48 0.53 2.91
N ILE A 71 1.73 0.57 4.22
CA ILE A 71 1.62 -0.61 5.09
C ILE A 71 0.14 -1.00 5.24
N SER A 72 -0.75 -0.03 5.44
CA SER A 72 -2.20 -0.25 5.49
C SER A 72 -2.74 -0.80 4.16
N LEU A 73 -2.13 -0.41 3.04
CA LEU A 73 -2.46 -0.98 1.72
C LEU A 73 -2.06 -2.45 1.66
N ALA A 74 -0.84 -2.79 2.09
CA ALA A 74 -0.38 -4.18 2.14
C ALA A 74 -1.28 -5.04 3.05
N ALA A 75 -1.58 -4.53 4.25
CA ALA A 75 -2.47 -5.19 5.20
C ALA A 75 -3.83 -5.51 4.57
N PHE A 76 -4.41 -4.54 3.86
CA PHE A 76 -5.67 -4.74 3.16
C PHE A 76 -5.55 -5.77 2.03
N LEU A 77 -4.57 -5.64 1.14
CA LEU A 77 -4.44 -6.49 -0.05
C LEU A 77 -4.11 -7.95 0.27
N PHE A 78 -3.35 -8.19 1.35
CA PHE A 78 -2.85 -9.53 1.70
C PHE A 78 -3.54 -10.14 2.92
N ASP A 79 -4.59 -9.51 3.45
CA ASP A 79 -5.31 -9.97 4.64
C ASP A 79 -4.39 -10.17 5.87
N LEU A 80 -3.44 -9.24 6.03
CA LEU A 80 -2.45 -9.27 7.10
C LEU A 80 -2.79 -8.26 8.20
N SER A 81 -2.32 -8.53 9.42
CA SER A 81 -2.26 -7.48 10.44
C SER A 81 -1.29 -6.37 10.03
N GLN A 82 -1.46 -5.16 10.57
CA GLN A 82 -0.54 -4.03 10.34
C GLN A 82 0.92 -4.39 10.63
N ARG A 83 1.16 -5.17 11.69
CA ARG A 83 2.51 -5.61 12.07
C ARG A 83 3.11 -6.55 11.03
N GLU A 84 2.36 -7.56 10.59
CA GLU A 84 2.82 -8.50 9.56
C GLU A 84 3.08 -7.78 8.25
N ALA A 85 2.15 -6.92 7.83
CA ALA A 85 2.30 -6.09 6.64
C ALA A 85 3.56 -5.22 6.70
N ALA A 86 3.83 -4.57 7.84
CA ALA A 86 5.03 -3.77 8.02
C ALA A 86 6.31 -4.59 7.87
N LEU A 87 6.35 -5.79 8.46
CA LEU A 87 7.52 -6.68 8.35
C LEU A 87 7.73 -7.17 6.91
N CYS A 88 6.65 -7.54 6.20
CA CYS A 88 6.74 -7.94 4.79
C CYS A 88 7.23 -6.79 3.89
N VAL A 89 6.75 -5.55 4.13
CA VAL A 89 7.19 -4.38 3.38
C VAL A 89 8.65 -4.04 3.71
N ALA A 90 9.05 -4.14 4.98
CA ALA A 90 10.44 -3.94 5.40
C ALA A 90 11.39 -4.93 4.73
N ASP A 91 11.04 -6.22 4.74
CA ASP A 91 11.79 -7.29 4.07
C ASP A 91 11.89 -7.06 2.57
N MET A 92 10.77 -6.76 1.90
CA MET A 92 10.73 -6.46 0.47
C MET A 92 11.63 -5.28 0.08
N LEU A 93 11.79 -4.30 0.97
CA LEU A 93 12.58 -3.08 0.74
C LEU A 93 14.00 -3.16 1.32
N GLY A 94 14.36 -4.23 2.03
CA GLY A 94 15.64 -4.36 2.73
C GLY A 94 15.84 -3.33 3.84
N VAL A 95 14.75 -2.91 4.50
CA VAL A 95 14.77 -1.92 5.59
C VAL A 95 14.74 -2.64 6.93
N ASP A 96 15.62 -2.25 7.85
CA ASP A 96 15.57 -2.72 9.25
C ASP A 96 14.25 -2.24 9.91
N PRO A 97 13.36 -3.15 10.33
CA PRO A 97 12.07 -2.78 10.92
C PRO A 97 12.18 -2.32 12.37
N GLU A 98 13.36 -2.36 12.98
CA GLU A 98 13.54 -2.09 14.40
C GLU A 98 13.76 -0.60 14.70
N GLN A 99 13.11 -0.13 15.78
CA GLN A 99 13.48 1.15 16.38
C GLN A 99 14.78 1.00 17.16
N ARG A 100 15.87 1.57 16.65
CA ARG A 100 17.13 1.72 17.41
C ARG A 100 17.08 3.05 18.15
N SER A 101 17.02 2.98 19.48
CA SER A 101 17.16 4.12 20.41
C SER A 101 18.59 4.63 20.46
#